data_AF-A0A820AJV3-F1
#
_entry.id   AF-A0A820AJV3-F1
#
_cell.length_a   1.000
_cell.length_b   1.000
_cell.length_c   1.000
_cell.angle_alpha   90.00
_cell.angle_beta   90.00
_cell.angle_gamma   90.00
#
_symmetry.space_group_name_H-M   'P 1'
#
loop_
_entity.id
_entity.type
_entity.pdbx_description
1 polymer ?
#
loop_
_entity_poly.entity_id
_entity_poly.type
_entity_poly.pdbx_seq_one_letter_code
_entity_poly.pdbx_strand_id
1 'polypeptide(L)'
;MSTYFRVISLETGEQIVHTAGSAFFTFHHISSTQTEDNRKTIIVDICGFDDPRLINELFLDKLRENIFPLDTGYLQSLELDLDANTCMERNANAREPKESHCYSHVHSLIPILFELPRISPKFIASESIFIPRPDADHD
;
A
#
# COMPACT_ATOMS: atom_id res chain seq x y z
N MET A 1 -7.17 12.67 11.74
CA MET A 1 -8.27 11.99 11.00
C MET A 1 -7.91 10.52 10.85
N SER A 2 -8.88 9.63 10.70
CA SER A 2 -8.65 8.19 10.51
C SER A 2 -9.12 7.76 9.14
N THR A 3 -8.52 6.70 8.58
CA THR A 3 -9.04 6.03 7.39
C THR A 3 -10.00 4.92 7.82
N TYR A 4 -11.17 4.83 7.19
CA TYR A 4 -12.19 3.83 7.52
C TYR A 4 -12.22 2.73 6.46
N PHE A 5 -12.24 1.49 6.93
CA PHE A 5 -12.38 0.30 6.11
C PHE A 5 -13.79 -0.24 6.23
N ARG A 6 -14.42 -0.53 5.08
CA ARG A 6 -15.70 -1.20 4.99
C ARG A 6 -15.50 -2.50 4.24
N VAL A 7 -15.76 -3.62 4.92
CA VAL A 7 -15.73 -4.94 4.28
C VAL A 7 -17.17 -5.31 3.97
N ILE A 8 -17.45 -5.58 2.70
CA ILE A 8 -18.77 -5.95 2.20
C ILE A 8 -18.67 -7.38 1.68
N SER A 9 -19.58 -8.26 2.12
CA SER A 9 -19.68 -9.60 1.55
C SER A 9 -20.14 -9.50 0.10
N LEU A 10 -19.38 -10.11 -0.81
CA LEU A 10 -19.75 -10.15 -2.23
C LEU A 10 -20.93 -11.08 -2.50
N GLU A 11 -21.21 -12.02 -1.59
CA GLU A 11 -22.34 -12.95 -1.72
C GLU A 11 -23.66 -12.29 -1.29
N THR A 12 -23.65 -11.59 -0.15
CA THR A 12 -24.88 -11.05 0.46
C THR A 12 -25.05 -9.55 0.27
N GLY A 13 -23.98 -8.82 -0.06
CA GLY A 13 -23.96 -7.36 -0.10
C GLY A 13 -23.98 -6.70 1.28
N GLU A 14 -23.95 -7.48 2.36
CA GLU A 14 -23.95 -6.96 3.72
C GLU A 14 -22.57 -6.47 4.15
N GLN A 15 -22.54 -5.40 4.93
CA GLN A 15 -21.30 -4.94 5.54
C GLN A 15 -20.96 -5.84 6.73
N ILE A 16 -19.83 -6.54 6.62
CA ILE A 16 -19.32 -7.46 7.64
C ILE A 16 -18.51 -6.69 8.70
N VAL A 17 -17.76 -5.67 8.27
CA VAL A 17 -16.84 -4.90 9.14
C VAL A 17 -16.91 -3.43 8.80
N HIS A 18 -16.81 -2.61 9.85
CA HIS A 18 -16.53 -1.18 9.74
C HIS A 18 -15.57 -0.78 10.84
N THR A 19 -14.32 -0.56 10.47
CA THR A 19 -13.23 -0.30 11.41
C THR A 19 -12.38 0.89 10.97
N ALA A 20 -11.77 1.55 11.94
CA ALA A 20 -10.86 2.66 11.71
C ALA A 20 -9.41 2.15 11.78
N GLY A 21 -8.59 2.59 10.84
CA GLY A 21 -7.14 2.44 10.88
C GLY A 21 -6.43 3.78 11.05
N SER A 22 -5.10 3.72 11.05
CA SER A 22 -4.23 4.89 10.97
C SER A 22 -4.58 5.74 9.74
N ALA A 23 -4.40 7.06 9.86
CA ALA A 23 -4.57 7.96 8.74
C ALA A 23 -3.50 7.70 7.67
N PHE A 24 -3.92 7.64 6.41
CA PHE A 24 -3.05 7.69 5.25
C PHE A 24 -3.86 8.15 4.04
N PHE A 25 -3.17 8.53 2.97
CA PHE A 25 -3.75 8.74 1.66
C PHE A 25 -3.27 7.64 0.71
N THR A 26 -4.09 7.24 -0.26
CA THR A 26 -3.70 6.27 -1.29
C THR A 26 -4.44 6.57 -2.59
N PHE A 27 -3.75 6.41 -3.71
CA PHE A 27 -4.39 6.35 -5.03
C PHE A 27 -4.71 4.91 -5.42
N HIS A 28 -3.75 4.00 -5.24
CA HIS A 28 -3.81 2.66 -5.81
C HIS A 28 -3.74 1.59 -4.73
N HIS A 29 -4.77 0.75 -4.75
CA HIS A 29 -4.75 -0.55 -4.10
C HIS A 29 -3.91 -1.54 -4.91
N ILE A 30 -3.06 -2.31 -4.24
CA ILE A 30 -2.18 -3.29 -4.86
C ILE A 30 -2.90 -4.64 -4.92
N SER A 31 -3.27 -5.16 -3.75
CA SER A 31 -3.92 -6.45 -3.60
C SER A 31 -4.65 -6.52 -2.27
N SER A 32 -5.68 -7.37 -2.23
CA SER A 32 -6.38 -7.73 -1.00
C SER A 32 -6.51 -9.24 -0.98
N THR A 33 -6.12 -9.89 0.11
CA THR A 33 -6.09 -11.35 0.20
C THR A 33 -6.73 -11.83 1.48
N GLN A 34 -7.39 -12.98 1.38
CA GLN A 34 -7.91 -13.73 2.51
C GLN A 34 -7.65 -15.20 2.21
N THR A 35 -6.95 -15.89 3.10
CA THR A 35 -6.59 -17.30 2.89
C THR A 35 -7.62 -18.21 3.52
N GLU A 36 -7.66 -19.47 3.05
CA GLU A 36 -8.54 -20.48 3.63
C GLU A 36 -8.17 -20.81 5.07
N ASP A 37 -6.87 -20.78 5.39
CA ASP A 37 -6.36 -20.99 6.75
C ASP A 37 -6.61 -19.78 7.67
N ASN A 38 -6.85 -18.59 7.10
CA ASN A 38 -7.12 -17.37 7.85
C ASN A 38 -8.32 -16.57 7.31
N ARG A 39 -9.51 -17.20 7.35
CA ARG A 39 -10.78 -16.59 6.91
C ARG A 39 -11.27 -15.42 7.76
N LYS A 40 -10.63 -15.15 8.90
CA LYS A 40 -11.00 -14.06 9.82
C LYS A 40 -10.19 -12.80 9.58
N THR A 41 -9.20 -12.87 8.71
CA THR A 41 -8.33 -11.75 8.43
C THR A 41 -8.35 -11.44 6.95
N ILE A 42 -8.32 -10.16 6.61
CA ILE A 42 -8.04 -9.68 5.26
C ILE A 42 -6.75 -8.88 5.30
N ILE A 43 -5.82 -9.23 4.43
CA ILE A 43 -4.62 -8.43 4.19
C ILE A 43 -4.90 -7.48 3.05
N VAL A 44 -4.57 -6.21 3.21
CA VAL A 44 -4.76 -5.16 2.22
C VAL A 44 -3.43 -4.46 2.00
N ASP A 45 -2.89 -4.63 0.80
CA ASP A 45 -1.66 -3.98 0.36
C ASP A 45 -2.01 -2.78 -0.50
N ILE A 46 -1.46 -1.62 -0.14
CA ILE A 46 -1.71 -0.33 -0.80
C ILE A 46 -0.42 0.43 -1.02
N CYS A 47 -0.45 1.35 -1.98
CA CYS A 47 0.53 2.43 -2.05
C CYS A 47 0.09 3.57 -1.13
N GLY A 48 0.64 3.63 0.07
CA GLY A 48 0.33 4.63 1.09
C GLY A 48 1.16 5.91 0.95
N PHE A 49 0.54 7.02 1.31
CA PHE A 49 1.13 8.36 1.41
C PHE A 49 0.77 8.96 2.77
N ASP A 50 1.71 9.68 3.37
CA ASP A 50 1.46 10.37 4.64
C ASP A 50 0.54 11.58 4.47
N ASP A 51 0.54 12.20 3.28
CA ASP A 51 -0.13 13.47 3.02
C ASP A 51 -0.91 13.49 1.69
N PRO A 52 -2.21 13.82 1.68
CA PRO A 52 -2.97 13.96 0.44
C PRO A 52 -2.59 15.21 -0.37
N ARG A 53 -1.78 16.14 0.17
CA ARG A 53 -1.34 17.35 -0.54
C ARG A 53 -0.51 17.05 -1.78
N LEU A 54 0.05 15.84 -1.91
CA LEU A 54 0.63 15.30 -3.15
C LEU A 54 -0.26 15.53 -4.38
N ILE A 55 -1.60 15.43 -4.24
CA ILE A 55 -2.53 15.70 -5.36
C ILE A 55 -2.28 17.07 -5.97
N ASN A 56 -1.99 18.07 -5.13
CA ASN A 56 -1.73 19.44 -5.57
C ASN A 56 -0.42 19.56 -6.35
N GLU A 57 0.51 18.64 -6.19
CA GLU A 57 1.80 18.59 -6.89
C GLU A 57 1.67 17.91 -8.26
N LEU A 58 0.59 17.15 -8.47
CA LEU A 58 0.28 16.47 -9.73
C LEU A 58 -0.50 17.35 -10.74
N PHE A 59 -0.74 18.64 -10.44
CA PHE A 59 -1.37 19.56 -11.39
C PHE A 59 -0.43 19.86 -12.59
N LEU A 60 -1.03 20.02 -13.77
CA LEU A 60 -0.29 20.16 -15.03
C LEU A 60 0.62 21.39 -15.09
N ASP A 61 0.25 22.49 -14.43
CA ASP A 61 1.08 23.70 -14.35
C ASP A 61 2.40 23.38 -13.64
N LYS A 62 2.36 22.73 -12.47
CA LYS A 62 3.55 22.32 -11.72
C LYS A 62 4.39 21.26 -12.45
N LEU A 63 3.74 20.25 -13.03
CA LEU A 63 4.44 19.19 -13.76
C LEU A 63 5.17 19.75 -15.00
N ARG A 64 4.58 20.72 -15.69
CA ARG A 64 5.23 21.40 -16.84
C ARG A 64 6.41 22.27 -16.44
N GLU A 65 6.44 22.73 -15.19
CA GLU A 65 7.59 23.45 -14.59
C GLU A 65 8.70 22.51 -14.11
N ASN A 66 8.57 21.19 -14.32
CA ASN A 66 9.45 20.14 -13.79
C ASN A 66 9.52 20.16 -12.24
N ILE A 67 8.45 20.63 -11.59
CA ILE A 67 8.29 20.51 -10.14
C ILE A 67 7.63 19.15 -9.90
N PHE A 68 8.44 18.18 -9.49
CA PHE A 68 7.95 16.84 -9.16
C PHE A 68 7.60 16.74 -7.68
N PRO A 69 6.69 15.81 -7.32
CA PRO A 69 6.32 15.66 -5.94
C PRO A 69 7.48 15.27 -5.03
N LEU A 70 7.47 15.80 -3.81
CA LEU A 70 8.47 15.47 -2.79
C LEU A 70 8.09 14.24 -1.97
N ASP A 71 6.79 14.01 -1.77
CA ASP A 71 6.30 12.84 -1.06
C ASP A 71 6.37 11.60 -1.95
N THR A 72 6.93 10.53 -1.41
CA THR A 72 7.05 9.24 -2.08
C THR A 72 6.04 8.25 -1.51
N GLY A 73 5.38 7.53 -2.42
CA GLY A 73 4.50 6.42 -2.05
C GLY A 73 5.32 5.26 -1.52
N TYR A 74 4.75 4.55 -0.55
CA TYR A 74 5.36 3.35 0.03
C TYR A 74 4.35 2.21 0.09
N LEU A 75 4.85 0.98 0.03
CA LEU A 75 4.04 -0.21 0.27
C LEU A 75 3.61 -0.22 1.74
N GLN A 76 2.30 -0.15 1.98
CA GLN A 76 1.71 -0.31 3.31
C GLN A 76 0.83 -1.57 3.30
N SER A 77 1.09 -2.50 4.20
CA SER A 77 0.34 -3.74 4.36
C SER A 77 -0.49 -3.69 5.64
N LEU A 78 -1.80 -3.76 5.47
CA LEU A 78 -2.80 -3.59 6.51
C LEU A 78 -3.49 -4.92 6.78
N GLU A 79 -3.69 -5.22 8.06
CA GLU A 79 -4.39 -6.39 8.55
C GLU A 79 -5.74 -5.98 9.13
N LEU A 80 -6.81 -6.45 8.51
CA LEU A 80 -8.18 -6.29 8.99
C LEU A 80 -8.63 -7.58 9.68
N ASP A 81 -8.84 -7.53 10.99
CA ASP A 81 -9.44 -8.63 11.75
C ASP A 81 -10.97 -8.45 11.75
N LEU A 82 -11.66 -9.42 11.15
CA LEU A 82 -13.11 -9.38 10.96
C LEU A 82 -13.90 -9.67 12.24
N ASP A 83 -13.33 -10.45 13.16
CA ASP A 83 -13.98 -10.80 14.43
C ASP A 83 -13.74 -9.69 15.47
N ALA A 84 -12.50 -9.22 15.58
CA ALA A 84 -12.13 -8.16 16.50
C ALA A 84 -12.57 -6.78 16.00
N ASN A 85 -12.93 -6.65 14.72
CA ASN A 85 -13.27 -5.40 14.05
C ASN A 85 -12.14 -4.36 14.19
N THR A 86 -10.90 -4.79 13.96
CA THR A 86 -9.69 -3.95 14.09
C THR A 86 -8.91 -3.86 12.78
N CYS A 87 -8.18 -2.76 12.61
CA CYS A 87 -7.20 -2.56 11.54
C CYS A 87 -5.83 -2.29 12.15
N MET A 88 -4.81 -3.04 11.75
CA MET A 88 -3.42 -2.79 12.15
C MET A 88 -2.49 -2.80 10.94
N GLU A 89 -1.36 -2.12 11.02
CA GLU A 89 -0.31 -2.22 10.01
C GLU A 89 0.61 -3.39 10.34
N ARG A 90 0.81 -4.34 9.41
CA ARG A 90 1.60 -5.56 9.67
C ARG A 90 3.08 -5.28 9.89
N ASN A 91 3.60 -4.21 9.31
CA ASN A 91 5.03 -3.90 9.31
C ASN A 91 5.29 -2.39 9.45
N ALA A 92 4.88 -1.78 10.57
CA ALA A 92 5.13 -0.35 10.84
C ALA A 92 6.63 0.05 10.80
N ASN A 93 7.54 -0.94 10.95
CA ASN A 93 8.99 -0.76 10.91
C ASN A 93 9.58 -0.76 9.48
N ALA A 94 8.79 -1.04 8.44
CA ALA A 94 9.25 -0.96 7.04
C ALA A 94 9.31 0.48 6.51
N ARG A 95 8.82 1.46 7.28
CA ARG A 95 9.10 2.88 7.05
C ARG A 95 10.59 3.11 7.29
N GLU A 96 11.38 3.16 6.24
CA GLU A 96 12.76 3.66 6.40
C GLU A 96 12.73 5.06 7.02
N PRO A 97 13.65 5.37 7.94
CA PRO A 97 13.66 6.64 8.64
C PRO A 97 13.78 7.80 7.64
N LYS A 98 13.02 8.88 7.87
CA LYS A 98 12.99 10.13 7.09
C LYS A 98 14.34 10.88 6.99
N GLU A 99 15.41 10.32 7.56
CA GLU A 99 16.77 10.85 7.56
C GLU A 99 17.75 9.80 7.01
N SER A 100 17.56 9.35 5.77
CA SER A 100 18.58 8.59 5.04
C SER A 100 19.01 9.38 3.81
N HIS A 101 20.01 10.22 4.00
CA HIS A 101 20.82 10.72 2.90
C HIS A 101 21.60 9.55 2.29
N CYS A 102 21.51 9.43 0.97
CA CYS A 102 22.46 8.79 0.06
C CYS A 102 23.22 7.53 0.54
N TYR A 103 22.88 6.40 -0.08
CA TYR A 103 23.64 5.15 -0.23
C TYR A 103 23.89 4.28 1.02
N SER A 104 23.10 3.22 1.16
CA SER A 104 23.62 1.85 1.28
C SER A 104 22.48 0.82 1.14
N HIS A 105 22.69 -0.19 0.28
CA HIS A 105 21.91 -1.42 0.29
C HIS A 105 21.85 -2.03 1.71
N VAL A 106 20.68 -2.61 2.04
CA VAL A 106 20.42 -3.78 2.91
C VAL A 106 19.13 -3.54 3.72
N HIS A 107 18.09 -4.33 3.40
CA HIS A 107 16.80 -4.49 4.10
C HIS A 107 15.68 -3.44 3.97
N SER A 108 15.52 -2.86 2.77
CA SER A 108 14.19 -2.42 2.31
C SER A 108 13.88 -3.14 1.01
N LEU A 109 12.73 -3.84 0.94
CA LEU A 109 12.37 -4.59 -0.26
C LEU A 109 12.03 -3.68 -1.45
N ILE A 110 12.04 -2.34 -1.29
CA ILE A 110 12.27 -1.31 -2.32
C ILE A 110 11.97 0.10 -1.71
N PRO A 111 12.95 1.01 -1.61
CA PRO A 111 12.72 2.45 -1.46
C PRO A 111 12.72 3.12 -2.85
N ILE A 112 11.96 2.57 -3.78
CA ILE A 112 11.68 3.21 -5.07
C ILE A 112 10.42 4.03 -4.82
N LEU A 113 10.35 5.20 -5.43
CA LEU A 113 9.12 5.98 -5.61
C LEU A 113 8.05 5.02 -6.15
N PHE A 114 7.24 4.45 -5.25
CA PHE A 114 6.39 3.31 -5.55
C PHE A 114 5.05 3.87 -5.95
N GLU A 115 4.71 3.81 -7.23
CA GLU A 115 3.39 4.15 -7.71
C GLU A 115 3.09 3.41 -9.02
N LEU A 116 1.80 3.35 -9.39
CA LEU A 116 1.27 2.54 -10.48
C LEU A 116 1.56 1.04 -10.28
N PRO A 117 1.27 0.47 -9.09
CA PRO A 117 1.56 -0.92 -8.80
C PRO A 117 0.87 -1.84 -9.82
N ARG A 118 1.57 -2.91 -10.19
CA ARG A 118 1.05 -3.97 -11.04
C ARG A 118 1.39 -5.31 -10.40
N ILE A 119 0.39 -6.18 -10.30
CA ILE A 119 0.57 -7.57 -9.89
C ILE A 119 0.27 -8.50 -11.07
N SER A 120 0.86 -9.70 -11.04
CA SER A 120 0.51 -10.72 -12.04
C SER A 120 -0.97 -11.10 -11.88
N PRO A 121 -1.76 -11.20 -12.95
CA PRO A 121 -3.18 -11.54 -12.86
C PRO A 121 -3.47 -12.84 -12.10
N LYS A 122 -2.54 -13.80 -12.13
CA LYS A 122 -2.66 -15.07 -11.39
C LYS A 122 -2.64 -14.93 -9.86
N PHE A 123 -2.23 -13.77 -9.35
CA PHE A 123 -2.13 -13.46 -7.93
C PHE A 123 -3.18 -12.43 -7.46
N ILE A 124 -4.15 -12.09 -8.31
CA ILE A 124 -5.26 -11.23 -7.89
C ILE A 124 -6.12 -12.01 -6.90
N ALA A 125 -6.35 -11.42 -5.72
CA ALA A 125 -7.13 -12.00 -4.62
C ALA A 125 -6.58 -13.32 -4.03
N SER A 126 -5.33 -13.67 -4.33
CA SER A 126 -4.60 -14.77 -3.71
C SER A 126 -3.25 -14.26 -3.20
N GLU A 127 -2.56 -15.02 -2.35
CA GLU A 127 -1.27 -14.59 -1.81
C GLU A 127 -0.32 -14.18 -2.95
N SER A 128 -0.06 -12.88 -3.04
CA SER A 128 0.84 -12.33 -4.03
C SER A 128 2.26 -12.38 -3.51
N ILE A 129 3.11 -13.17 -4.17
CA ILE A 129 4.55 -13.00 -4.03
C ILE A 129 4.90 -11.75 -4.84
N PHE A 130 5.19 -10.64 -4.16
CA PHE A 130 5.85 -9.51 -4.80
C PHE A 130 7.27 -9.98 -5.17
N ILE A 131 7.47 -10.34 -6.44
CA ILE A 131 8.79 -10.64 -6.98
C ILE A 131 9.33 -9.31 -7.51
N PRO A 132 10.27 -8.63 -6.81
CA PRO A 132 10.98 -7.53 -7.44
C PRO A 132 11.63 -8.06 -8.71
N ARG A 133 11.45 -7.37 -9.84
CA ARG A 133 12.18 -7.73 -11.07
C ARG A 133 13.67 -7.64 -10.73
N PRO A 134 14.47 -8.71 -10.90
CA PRO A 134 15.91 -8.52 -10.94
C PRO A 134 16.19 -7.56 -12.09
N ASP A 135 17.08 -6.60 -11.84
CA ASP A 135 17.51 -5.64 -12.82
C ASP A 135 17.89 -6.37 -14.11
N ALA A 136 17.42 -5.86 -15.24
CA ALA A 136 17.90 -6.29 -16.53
C ALA A 136 19.37 -5.85 -16.60
N ASP A 137 20.27 -6.77 -16.25
CA ASP A 137 21.70 -6.59 -16.48
C ASP A 137 21.92 -6.21 -17.94
N HIS A 138 22.45 -5.02 -18.13
CA HIS A 138 23.17 -4.64 -19.34
C HIS A 138 24.44 -5.50 -19.41
N ASP A 139 24.42 -6.52 -20.26
CA ASP A 139 25.44 -6.80 -21.31
C ASP A 139 25.12 -8.11 -22.06
#